data_AF-A0A6A6NSK2-F1
#
_entry.id   AF-A0A6A6NSK2-F1
#
_cell.length_a   1.000
_cell.length_b   1.000
_cell.length_c   1.000
_cell.angle_alpha   90.00
_cell.angle_beta   90.00
_cell.angle_gamma   90.00
#
_symmetry.space_group_name_H-M   'P 1'
#
loop_
_entity.id
_entity.type
_entity.pdbx_description
1 polymer ?
#
loop_
_entity_poly.entity_id
_entity_poly.type
_entity_poly.pdbx_seq_one_letter_code
_entity_poly.pdbx_strand_id
1 'polypeptide(L)'
;MEKIQSMPIPTLLEARKAARVAVFVRKSSPLYTISSNEVVKAACSTLKISIDDSHPTLLFIDKCERLDILVFDVFHVGYVPSTAHHEASLPVVLVDCGKRYSVIKAASEEFRKEVNVSIARQHNLNGWDGKPPYTADHTGPKPPTYPNPRDPSMLWPTS
;
A
#
# COMPACT_ATOMS: atom_id res chain seq x y z
N MET A 1 -1.40 -11.78 -28.25
CA MET A 1 -0.68 -10.91 -27.28
C MET A 1 -1.28 -9.52 -27.39
N GLU A 2 -2.24 -9.18 -26.53
CA GLU A 2 -2.73 -7.81 -26.45
C GLU A 2 -1.65 -6.93 -25.80
N LYS A 3 -1.26 -5.85 -26.49
CA LYS A 3 -0.48 -4.78 -25.88
C LYS A 3 -1.40 -4.05 -24.91
N ILE A 4 -1.34 -4.42 -23.63
CA ILE A 4 -1.98 -3.65 -22.56
C ILE A 4 -1.18 -2.35 -22.41
N GLN A 5 -1.71 -1.25 -22.94
CA GLN A 5 -1.15 0.08 -22.66
C GLN A 5 -1.36 0.40 -21.18
N SER A 6 -0.27 0.67 -20.47
CA SER A 6 -0.37 1.21 -19.12
C SER A 6 -1.07 2.58 -19.17
N MET A 7 -2.11 2.76 -18.36
CA MET A 7 -2.81 4.03 -18.30
C MET A 7 -1.89 5.12 -17.72
N PRO A 8 -1.86 6.33 -18.29
CA PRO A 8 -1.16 7.47 -17.70
C PRO A 8 -1.71 7.79 -16.30
N ILE A 9 -0.84 8.19 -15.38
CA ILE A 9 -1.19 8.49 -13.99
C ILE A 9 -2.26 9.58 -13.87
N PRO A 10 -2.20 10.70 -14.63
CA PRO A 10 -3.25 11.72 -14.59
C PRO A 10 -4.62 11.10 -14.93
N THR A 11 -4.71 10.33 -16.01
CA THR A 11 -5.94 9.64 -16.43
C THR A 11 -6.44 8.66 -15.37
N LEU A 12 -5.54 7.98 -14.67
CA LEU A 12 -5.90 7.03 -13.61
C LEU A 12 -6.57 7.73 -12.41
N LEU A 13 -6.02 8.86 -11.97
CA LEU A 13 -6.52 9.57 -10.79
C LEU A 13 -7.69 10.52 -11.12
N GLU A 14 -7.71 11.11 -12.31
CA GLU A 14 -8.82 11.95 -12.80
C GLU A 14 -10.12 11.16 -12.97
N ALA A 15 -10.03 9.85 -13.26
CA ALA A 15 -11.20 8.99 -13.33
C ALA A 15 -11.94 8.86 -11.97
N ARG A 16 -11.32 9.28 -10.86
CA ARG A 16 -11.86 9.21 -9.49
C ARG A 16 -12.42 7.82 -9.14
N LYS A 17 -11.77 6.78 -9.66
CA LYS A 17 -12.06 5.38 -9.34
C LYS A 17 -11.12 4.91 -8.24
N ALA A 18 -11.59 3.93 -7.45
CA ALA A 18 -10.78 3.30 -6.42
C ALA A 18 -9.39 2.92 -6.96
N ALA A 19 -8.35 3.43 -6.32
CA ALA A 19 -6.97 3.18 -6.67
C ALA A 19 -6.14 2.98 -5.41
N ARG A 20 -5.06 2.22 -5.53
CA ARG A 20 -4.14 1.94 -4.44
C ARG A 20 -2.83 2.68 -4.67
N VAL A 21 -2.31 3.30 -3.62
CA VAL A 21 -1.04 4.02 -3.66
C VAL A 21 -0.04 3.27 -2.79
N ALA A 22 1.07 2.85 -3.41
CA ALA A 22 2.22 2.29 -2.71
C ALA A 22 3.29 3.37 -2.61
N VAL A 23 3.62 3.78 -1.39
CA VAL A 23 4.61 4.83 -1.09
C VAL A 23 5.86 4.18 -0.53
N PHE A 24 6.99 4.41 -1.18
CA PHE A 24 8.30 3.96 -0.73
C PHE A 24 9.02 5.16 -0.13
N VAL A 25 9.20 5.16 1.19
CA VAL A 25 9.87 6.24 1.91
C VAL A 25 11.28 5.80 2.24
N ARG A 26 12.26 6.23 1.45
CA ARG A 26 13.66 5.89 1.68
C ARG A 26 14.16 6.55 2.96
N LYS A 27 15.07 5.90 3.68
CA LYS A 27 15.72 6.47 4.88
C LYS A 27 16.39 7.82 4.67
N SER A 28 16.78 8.12 3.43
CA SER A 28 17.36 9.41 3.04
C SER A 28 16.34 10.52 2.80
N SER A 29 15.04 10.19 2.74
CA SER A 29 13.95 11.13 2.56
C SER A 29 13.65 11.89 3.85
N PRO A 30 13.31 13.20 3.79
CA PRO A 30 12.83 13.93 4.94
C PRO A 30 11.49 13.38 5.49
N LEU A 31 10.76 12.59 4.69
CA LEU A 31 9.52 11.94 5.11
C LEU A 31 9.76 10.69 5.97
N TYR A 32 10.98 10.19 6.11
CA TYR A 32 11.24 8.94 6.83
C TYR A 32 11.00 9.04 8.33
N THR A 33 11.12 10.24 8.91
CA THR A 33 11.02 10.45 10.37
C THR A 33 9.66 10.99 10.80
N ILE A 34 8.73 11.23 9.87
CA ILE A 34 7.40 11.78 10.20
C ILE A 34 6.38 10.66 10.35
N SER A 35 5.18 10.97 10.88
CA SER A 35 4.14 9.96 11.06
C SER A 35 3.59 9.43 9.73
N SER A 36 3.09 8.20 9.72
CA SER A 36 2.51 7.57 8.53
C SER A 36 1.35 8.38 7.92
N ASN A 37 0.55 9.05 8.76
CA ASN A 37 -0.52 9.93 8.28
C ASN A 37 0.05 11.14 7.54
N GLU A 38 1.14 11.75 8.03
CA GLU A 38 1.80 12.85 7.32
C GLU A 38 2.47 12.39 6.02
N VAL A 39 2.99 11.16 5.97
CA VAL A 39 3.46 10.55 4.71
C VAL A 39 2.31 10.40 3.70
N VAL A 40 1.14 9.91 4.13
CA VAL A 40 -0.05 9.79 3.27
C VAL A 40 -0.47 11.16 2.74
N LYS A 41 -0.54 12.19 3.60
CA LYS A 41 -0.84 13.56 3.17
C LYS A 41 0.18 14.09 2.15
N ALA A 42 1.47 13.85 2.38
CA ALA A 42 2.53 14.26 1.47
C ALA A 42 2.43 13.52 0.12
N ALA A 43 2.08 12.24 0.14
CA ALA A 43 1.85 11.45 -1.08
C ALA A 43 0.62 11.96 -1.85
N CYS A 44 -0.51 12.22 -1.20
CA CYS A 44 -1.68 12.83 -1.83
C CYS A 44 -1.34 14.20 -2.45
N SER A 45 -0.58 15.04 -1.73
CA SER A 45 -0.13 16.33 -2.25
C SER A 45 0.77 16.19 -3.48
N THR A 46 1.68 15.20 -3.46
CA THR A 46 2.56 14.87 -4.59
C THR A 46 1.76 14.41 -5.80
N LEU A 47 0.67 13.67 -5.59
CA LEU A 47 -0.27 13.20 -6.61
C LEU A 47 -1.28 14.26 -7.04
N LYS A 48 -1.28 15.45 -6.40
CA LYS A 48 -2.23 16.55 -6.64
C LYS A 48 -3.70 16.14 -6.43
N ILE A 49 -3.95 15.25 -5.46
CA ILE A 49 -5.30 14.85 -5.06
C ILE A 49 -5.65 15.45 -3.70
N SER A 50 -6.89 15.91 -3.54
CA SER A 50 -7.39 16.44 -2.27
C SER A 50 -7.65 15.30 -1.28
N ILE A 51 -7.23 15.45 -0.03
CA ILE A 51 -7.49 14.47 1.04
C ILE A 51 -8.99 14.34 1.29
N ASP A 52 -9.71 15.46 1.27
CA ASP A 52 -11.15 15.49 1.56
C ASP A 52 -11.99 14.79 0.48
N ASP A 53 -11.54 14.85 -0.78
CA ASP A 53 -12.22 14.23 -1.93
C ASP A 53 -11.78 12.76 -2.14
N SER A 54 -10.51 12.46 -1.83
CA SER A 54 -9.93 11.13 -2.07
C SER A 54 -10.14 10.14 -0.92
N HIS A 55 -10.49 10.61 0.27
CA HIS A 55 -10.71 9.78 1.47
C HIS A 55 -9.64 8.69 1.67
N PRO A 56 -8.35 9.07 1.80
CA PRO A 56 -7.27 8.10 1.85
C PRO A 56 -7.43 7.18 3.07
N THR A 57 -7.36 5.87 2.84
CA THR A 57 -7.46 4.86 3.90
C THR A 57 -6.15 4.07 3.97
N LEU A 58 -5.35 4.31 5.01
CA LEU A 58 -4.08 3.60 5.22
C LEU A 58 -4.32 2.14 5.58
N LEU A 59 -3.78 1.22 4.78
CA LEU A 59 -4.03 -0.21 4.89
C LEU A 59 -2.86 -0.96 5.53
N PHE A 60 -1.64 -0.64 5.12
CA PHE A 60 -0.46 -1.39 5.54
C PHE A 60 0.77 -0.50 5.65
N ILE A 61 1.61 -0.80 6.63
CA ILE A 61 2.92 -0.22 6.86
C ILE A 61 3.93 -1.36 6.98
N ASP A 62 4.92 -1.37 6.10
CA ASP A 62 6.06 -2.29 6.12
C ASP A 62 7.32 -1.51 6.45
N LYS A 63 7.90 -1.74 7.63
CA LYS A 63 9.13 -1.08 8.05
C LYS A 63 10.32 -1.95 7.73
N CYS A 64 11.16 -1.51 6.79
CA CYS A 64 12.40 -2.17 6.44
C CYS A 64 13.61 -1.32 6.86
N GLU A 65 14.78 -1.94 6.99
CA GLU A 65 16.02 -1.27 7.41
C GLU A 65 16.40 -0.04 6.55
N ARG A 66 16.05 -0.07 5.26
CA ARG A 66 16.46 0.93 4.26
C ARG A 66 15.34 1.89 3.83
N LEU A 67 14.08 1.49 4.01
CA LEU A 67 12.91 2.26 3.61
C LEU A 67 11.66 1.73 4.32
N ASP A 68 10.64 2.58 4.43
CA ASP A 68 9.31 2.16 4.85
C ASP A 68 8.39 2.12 3.61
N ILE A 69 7.51 1.11 3.53
CA ILE A 69 6.48 1.01 2.50
C ILE A 69 5.14 1.26 3.15
N LEU A 70 4.39 2.23 2.65
CA LEU A 70 3.02 2.49 3.07
C LEU A 70 2.10 2.19 1.91
N VAL A 71 0.98 1.53 2.19
CA VAL A 71 -0.03 1.25 1.18
C VAL A 71 -1.38 1.78 1.67
N PHE A 72 -2.01 2.61 0.86
CA PHE A 72 -3.32 3.17 1.15
C PHE A 72 -4.20 3.22 -0.10
N ASP A 73 -5.51 3.15 0.11
CA ASP A 73 -6.48 3.31 -0.97
C ASP A 73 -6.99 4.74 -1.03
N VAL A 74 -7.28 5.22 -2.24
CA VAL A 74 -7.94 6.50 -2.54
C VAL A 74 -9.17 6.26 -3.41
N PHE A 75 -10.19 7.10 -3.26
CA PHE A 75 -11.49 6.99 -3.94
C PHE A 75 -12.19 5.63 -3.73
N HIS A 76 -11.78 4.86 -2.72
CA HIS A 76 -12.32 3.54 -2.42
C HIS A 76 -13.38 3.65 -1.33
N VAL A 77 -14.46 4.39 -1.65
CA VAL A 77 -15.61 4.54 -0.75
C VAL A 77 -16.25 3.17 -0.54
N GLY A 78 -16.41 2.77 0.73
CA GLY A 78 -16.99 1.47 1.08
C GLY A 78 -15.98 0.32 1.19
N TYR A 79 -14.71 0.61 1.49
CA TYR A 79 -13.76 -0.43 1.88
C TYR A 79 -14.33 -1.32 3.00
N VAL A 80 -14.44 -2.62 2.76
CA VAL A 80 -14.96 -3.61 3.72
C VAL A 80 -13.83 -4.53 4.18
N PRO A 81 -13.26 -4.33 5.39
CA PRO A 81 -12.15 -5.15 5.89
C PRO A 81 -12.45 -6.65 5.96
N SER A 82 -13.72 -7.04 6.17
CA SER A 82 -14.10 -8.45 6.30
C SER A 82 -13.98 -9.23 4.99
N THR A 83 -14.10 -8.57 3.83
CA THR A 83 -13.96 -9.18 2.50
C THR A 83 -12.61 -8.92 1.84
N ALA A 84 -11.80 -8.02 2.42
CA ALA A 84 -10.51 -7.60 1.87
C ALA A 84 -9.38 -8.65 1.98
N HIS A 85 -9.68 -9.85 2.49
CA HIS A 85 -8.80 -11.02 2.48
C HIS A 85 -8.74 -11.71 1.11
N HIS A 86 -9.60 -11.30 0.17
CA HIS A 86 -9.51 -11.67 -1.24
C HIS A 86 -8.69 -10.63 -2.03
N GLU A 87 -8.00 -11.08 -3.07
CA GLU A 87 -7.24 -10.20 -3.97
C GLU A 87 -8.19 -9.19 -4.64
N ALA A 88 -7.86 -7.90 -4.50
CA ALA A 88 -8.53 -6.84 -5.24
C ALA A 88 -7.85 -6.61 -6.60
N SER A 89 -8.60 -6.19 -7.60
CA SER A 89 -8.04 -5.81 -8.92
C SER A 89 -7.93 -4.28 -9.06
N LEU A 90 -7.37 -3.61 -8.04
CA LEU A 90 -7.23 -2.15 -8.06
C LEU A 90 -6.02 -1.72 -8.89
N PRO A 91 -6.12 -0.63 -9.66
CA PRO A 91 -4.95 0.00 -10.24
C PRO A 91 -4.03 0.52 -9.12
N VAL A 92 -2.72 0.46 -9.35
CA VAL A 92 -1.71 0.86 -8.35
C VAL A 92 -0.86 2.01 -8.89
N VAL A 93 -0.63 3.03 -8.07
CA VAL A 93 0.33 4.11 -8.29
C VAL A 93 1.48 3.94 -7.30
N LEU A 94 2.71 4.00 -7.81
CA LEU A 94 3.93 4.02 -7.01
C LEU A 94 4.37 5.46 -6.79
N VAL A 95 4.68 5.80 -5.53
CA VAL A 95 5.35 7.05 -5.14
C VAL A 95 6.65 6.71 -4.41
N ASP A 96 7.79 6.88 -5.05
CA ASP A 96 9.12 6.67 -4.44
C ASP A 96 9.68 8.00 -3.93
N CYS A 97 9.69 8.18 -2.62
CA CYS A 97 10.14 9.37 -1.92
C CYS A 97 11.64 9.27 -1.62
N GLY A 98 12.45 10.02 -2.38
CA GLY A 98 13.89 10.13 -2.18
C GLY A 98 14.29 11.32 -1.29
N LYS A 99 15.59 11.62 -1.27
CA LYS A 99 16.18 12.72 -0.48
C LYS A 99 15.72 14.11 -0.93
N ARG A 100 15.57 14.31 -2.24
CA ARG A 100 15.32 15.63 -2.85
C ARG A 100 14.04 15.70 -3.69
N TYR A 101 13.62 14.58 -4.26
CA TYR A 101 12.48 14.50 -5.15
C TYR A 101 11.75 13.19 -4.94
N SER A 102 10.47 13.17 -5.33
CA SER A 102 9.64 11.98 -5.40
C SER A 102 9.44 11.58 -6.85
N VAL A 103 9.40 10.27 -7.11
CA VAL A 103 9.13 9.70 -8.43
C VAL A 103 7.75 9.07 -8.40
N ILE A 104 6.91 9.42 -9.37
CA ILE A 104 5.54 8.90 -9.48
C ILE A 104 5.47 8.01 -10.72
N LYS A 105 4.95 6.78 -10.58
CA LYS A 105 4.78 5.83 -11.69
C LYS A 105 3.45 5.10 -11.59
N ALA A 106 2.80 4.85 -12.72
CA ALA A 106 1.78 3.82 -12.79
C ALA A 106 2.48 2.46 -12.60
N ALA A 107 1.92 1.58 -11.78
CA ALA A 107 2.47 0.26 -11.57
C ALA A 107 2.47 -0.57 -12.86
N SER A 108 3.50 -1.39 -13.06
CA SER A 108 3.41 -2.49 -14.02
C SER A 108 2.34 -3.49 -13.58
N GLU A 109 1.90 -4.36 -14.50
CA GLU A 109 0.91 -5.38 -14.18
C GLU A 109 1.38 -6.31 -13.05
N GLU A 110 2.63 -6.75 -13.10
CA GLU A 110 3.26 -7.60 -12.08
C GLU A 110 3.27 -6.92 -10.72
N PHE A 111 3.75 -5.67 -10.65
CA PHE A 111 3.83 -4.93 -9.39
C PHE A 111 2.44 -4.60 -8.84
N ARG A 112 1.48 -4.27 -9.72
CA ARG A 112 0.08 -4.07 -9.33
C ARG A 112 -0.49 -5.34 -8.69
N LYS A 113 -0.24 -6.50 -9.29
CA LYS A 113 -0.70 -7.78 -8.76
C LYS A 113 -0.06 -8.06 -7.40
N GLU A 114 1.26 -7.88 -7.29
CA GLU A 114 2.02 -8.09 -6.05
C GLU A 114 1.46 -7.24 -4.89
N VAL A 115 1.26 -5.94 -5.10
CA VAL A 115 0.72 -5.04 -4.07
C VAL A 115 -0.70 -5.47 -3.65
N ASN A 116 -1.56 -5.85 -4.61
CA ASN A 116 -2.92 -6.28 -4.28
C ASN A 116 -2.97 -7.61 -3.52
N VAL A 117 -2.17 -8.58 -3.93
CA VAL A 117 -2.01 -9.86 -3.22
C VAL A 117 -1.44 -9.65 -1.82
N SER A 118 -0.46 -8.75 -1.67
CA SER A 118 0.16 -8.45 -0.37
C SER A 118 -0.87 -7.90 0.63
N ILE A 119 -1.75 -6.99 0.22
CA ILE A 119 -2.80 -6.48 1.10
C ILE A 119 -3.79 -7.57 1.52
N ALA A 120 -4.23 -8.41 0.58
CA ALA A 120 -5.08 -9.55 0.89
C ALA A 120 -4.40 -10.53 1.88
N ARG A 121 -3.09 -10.75 1.71
CA ARG A 121 -2.27 -11.54 2.65
C ARG A 121 -2.23 -10.90 4.03
N GLN A 122 -2.09 -9.58 4.14
CA GLN A 122 -2.09 -8.90 5.45
C GLN A 122 -3.43 -9.08 6.19
N HIS A 123 -4.55 -9.04 5.47
CA HIS A 123 -5.85 -9.40 6.04
C HIS A 123 -5.90 -10.85 6.53
N ASN A 124 -5.31 -11.79 5.78
CA ASN A 124 -5.25 -13.18 6.20
C ASN A 124 -4.33 -13.41 7.42
N LEU A 125 -3.22 -12.67 7.52
CA LEU A 125 -2.29 -12.79 8.64
C LEU A 125 -2.82 -12.18 9.94
N ASN A 126 -3.62 -11.11 9.88
CA ASN A 126 -4.09 -10.40 11.07
C ASN A 126 -5.47 -10.84 11.60
N GLY A 127 -6.12 -11.79 10.93
CA GLY A 127 -7.33 -12.44 11.43
C GLY A 127 -8.65 -11.79 11.03
N TRP A 128 -9.75 -12.33 11.53
CA TRP A 128 -11.12 -11.87 11.21
C TRP A 128 -11.41 -10.48 11.75
N ASP A 129 -10.93 -10.17 12.96
CA ASP A 129 -11.18 -8.91 13.66
C ASP A 129 -10.06 -7.87 13.46
N GLY A 130 -8.96 -8.26 12.81
CA GLY A 130 -7.85 -7.36 12.52
C GLY A 130 -8.31 -6.24 11.58
N LYS A 131 -8.08 -4.99 11.96
CA LYS A 131 -8.39 -3.82 11.14
C LYS A 131 -7.13 -3.06 10.73
N PRO A 132 -7.08 -2.51 9.51
CA PRO A 132 -5.97 -1.67 9.09
C PRO A 132 -5.87 -0.38 9.94
N PRO A 133 -4.69 0.26 10.00
CA PRO A 133 -3.48 -0.14 9.28
C PRO A 133 -2.77 -1.32 9.94
N TYR A 134 -2.45 -2.35 9.15
CA TYR A 134 -1.57 -3.43 9.59
C TYR A 134 -0.13 -2.97 9.58
N THR A 135 0.71 -3.52 10.46
CA THR A 135 2.12 -3.17 10.52
C THR A 135 2.98 -4.43 10.55
N ALA A 136 3.97 -4.48 9.65
CA ALA A 136 5.06 -5.44 9.69
C ALA A 136 6.36 -4.68 9.97
N ASP A 137 7.05 -5.02 11.06
CA ASP A 137 8.32 -4.38 11.41
C ASP A 137 9.48 -5.37 11.25
N HIS A 138 10.27 -5.17 10.20
CA HIS A 138 11.44 -5.96 9.86
C HIS A 138 12.74 -5.31 10.33
N THR A 139 12.69 -4.22 11.10
CA THR A 139 13.87 -3.53 11.63
C THR A 139 14.41 -4.18 12.91
N GLY A 140 13.56 -4.96 13.59
CA GLY A 140 13.91 -5.69 14.80
C GLY A 140 14.68 -7.00 14.53
N PRO A 141 15.27 -7.59 15.59
CA PRO A 141 16.02 -8.86 15.49
C PRO A 141 15.11 -10.08 15.28
N LYS A 142 13.79 -9.92 15.45
CA LYS A 142 12.80 -10.99 15.29
C LYS A 142 11.89 -10.63 14.11
N PRO A 143 11.52 -11.59 13.26
CA PRO A 143 10.50 -11.38 12.24
C PRO A 143 9.16 -10.92 12.85
N PRO A 144 8.32 -10.21 12.08
CA PRO A 144 6.95 -9.89 12.50
C PRO A 144 6.18 -11.15 12.89
N THR A 145 5.44 -11.06 13.98
CA THR A 145 4.58 -12.14 14.47
C THR A 145 3.12 -11.78 14.25
N TYR A 146 2.33 -12.81 13.93
CA TYR A 146 0.91 -12.67 13.62
C TYR A 146 0.14 -13.63 14.52
N PRO A 147 -0.36 -13.15 15.68
CA PRO A 147 -0.85 -14.03 16.74
C PRO A 147 -2.21 -14.69 16.43
N ASN A 148 -2.96 -14.16 15.46
CA ASN A 148 -4.30 -14.64 15.14
C ASN A 148 -4.56 -14.62 13.61
N PRO A 149 -3.86 -15.44 12.81
CA PRO A 149 -4.10 -15.49 11.38
C PRO A 149 -5.46 -16.14 11.08
N ARG A 150 -6.17 -15.57 10.10
CA ARG A 150 -7.34 -16.20 9.47
C ARG A 150 -6.92 -17.46 8.72
N ASP A 151 -5.71 -17.47 8.14
CA ASP A 151 -5.13 -18.63 7.47
C ASP A 151 -3.76 -19.00 8.08
N PRO A 152 -3.72 -19.99 8.99
CA PRO A 152 -2.48 -20.45 9.62
C PRO A 152 -1.46 -21.05 8.65
N SER A 153 -1.88 -21.50 7.46
CA SER A 153 -0.95 -22.04 6.46
C SER A 153 0.01 -20.96 5.94
N MET A 154 -0.36 -19.68 6.05
CA MET A 154 0.47 -18.55 5.60
C MET A 154 1.63 -18.19 6.54
N LEU A 155 1.67 -18.76 7.75
CA LEU A 155 2.74 -18.52 8.74
C LEU A 155 4.03 -19.29 8.43
N TRP A 156 3.94 -20.35 7.64
CA TRP A 156 5.07 -21.22 7.32
C TRP A 156 5.27 -21.25 5.81
N PRO A 157 6.51 -21.10 5.30
CA PRO A 157 6.75 -21.41 3.91
C PRO A 157 6.48 -22.91 3.71
N THR A 158 5.53 -23.25 2.83
CA THR A 158 5.41 -24.63 2.34
C THR A 158 6.75 -24.99 1.72
N SER A 159 7.37 -26.04 2.27
CA SER A 159 8.68 -26.57 1.88
C SER A 159 8.74 -26.97 0.41
#